data_AF-A0A3B9GIU1-F1
#
_entry.id   AF-A0A3B9GIU1-F1
#
_cell.length_a   1.000
_cell.length_b   1.000
_cell.length_c   1.000
_cell.angle_alpha   90.00
_cell.angle_beta   90.00
_cell.angle_gamma   90.00
#
_symmetry.space_group_name_H-M   'P 1'
#
loop_
_entity.id
_entity.type
_entity.pdbx_description
1 polymer ?
#
loop_
_entity_poly.entity_id
_entity_poly.type
_entity_poly.pdbx_seq_one_letter_code
_entity_poly.pdbx_strand_id
1 'polypeptide(L)'
;SAMKDERVLASTLLAGPARKGGSGGVATLALDGADKKGFLEDLRQALFASKIVSYAQGYMLMREAAKEMGWKLNYGGIALMWRGGCIIRSAFLGKIKEAFEKQPELQNLLLDGYFRGVMERCQGSWRRVIARAVEAGIPVPALSTALSFYDGYRCERLPANLLQAQRDYFGAHSYERLDKEQGKFFHTNWTGSGGKVSAGTYEV
;
A
#
# COMPACT_ATOMS: atom_id res chain seq x y z
N SER A 1 -4.35 -19.46 -0.12
CA SER A 1 -4.78 -20.43 -1.16
C SER A 1 -5.13 -21.81 -0.57
N ALA A 2 -4.56 -22.19 0.58
CA ALA A 2 -4.73 -23.48 1.26
C ALA A 2 -6.17 -23.87 1.62
N MET A 3 -7.07 -22.90 1.87
CA MET A 3 -8.52 -23.13 2.03
C MET A 3 -9.15 -23.49 0.68
N LYS A 4 -8.81 -24.64 0.09
CA LYS A 4 -9.27 -25.05 -1.24
C LYS A 4 -10.73 -25.47 -1.20
N ASP A 5 -11.09 -26.35 -0.27
CA ASP A 5 -12.44 -26.94 -0.22
C ASP A 5 -13.49 -25.89 0.13
N GLU A 6 -13.21 -25.02 1.10
CA GLU A 6 -14.07 -23.87 1.41
C GLU A 6 -14.29 -22.95 0.19
N ARG A 7 -13.26 -22.68 -0.61
CA ARG A 7 -13.40 -21.86 -1.82
C ARG A 7 -14.19 -22.56 -2.91
N VAL A 8 -14.08 -23.89 -3.02
CA VAL A 8 -14.88 -24.68 -3.96
C VAL A 8 -16.35 -24.59 -3.56
N LEU A 9 -16.68 -24.79 -2.29
CA LEU A 9 -18.03 -24.61 -1.76
C LEU A 9 -18.51 -23.15 -1.95
N ALA A 10 -17.71 -22.16 -1.59
CA ALA A 10 -18.06 -20.76 -1.76
C ALA A 10 -18.34 -20.41 -3.23
N SER A 11 -17.66 -21.05 -4.19
CA SER A 11 -17.89 -20.79 -5.62
C SER A 11 -19.25 -21.24 -6.15
N THR A 12 -19.97 -22.10 -5.41
CA THR A 12 -21.34 -22.51 -5.76
C THR A 12 -22.39 -21.63 -5.09
N LEU A 13 -22.03 -20.91 -4.01
CA LEU A 13 -22.96 -20.12 -3.20
C LEU A 13 -22.84 -18.61 -3.43
N LEU A 14 -21.63 -18.11 -3.69
CA LEU A 14 -21.35 -16.68 -3.81
C LEU A 14 -21.31 -16.26 -5.29
N ALA A 15 -22.22 -15.37 -5.67
CA ALA A 15 -22.21 -14.75 -6.99
C ALA A 15 -21.10 -13.69 -7.12
N GLY A 16 -20.58 -13.53 -8.34
CA GLY A 16 -19.70 -12.43 -8.72
C GLY A 16 -20.27 -11.66 -9.92
N PRO A 17 -19.54 -10.66 -10.45
CA PRO A 17 -19.94 -9.96 -11.67
C PRO A 17 -20.24 -10.92 -12.82
N ALA A 18 -21.19 -10.56 -13.68
CA ALA A 18 -21.64 -11.39 -14.80
C ALA A 18 -20.45 -11.80 -15.69
N ARG A 19 -20.19 -13.10 -15.77
CA ARG A 19 -19.11 -13.65 -16.60
C ARG A 19 -19.68 -14.13 -17.93
N LYS A 20 -19.04 -13.79 -19.04
CA LYS A 20 -19.23 -14.54 -20.28
C LYS A 20 -18.62 -15.93 -20.07
N GLY A 21 -19.44 -16.99 -19.96
CA GLY A 21 -18.96 -18.38 -19.84
C GLY A 21 -19.51 -19.26 -18.70
N GLY A 22 -20.52 -18.81 -17.95
CA GLY A 22 -21.20 -19.65 -16.95
C GLY A 22 -20.51 -19.74 -15.58
N SER A 23 -21.19 -20.37 -14.62
CA SER A 23 -20.76 -20.56 -13.24
C SER A 23 -19.56 -21.51 -13.17
N GLY A 24 -18.36 -20.97 -13.01
CA GLY A 24 -17.11 -21.74 -12.85
C GLY A 24 -15.99 -21.34 -13.81
N GLY A 25 -16.28 -20.53 -14.83
CA GLY A 25 -15.27 -20.03 -15.77
C GLY A 25 -14.32 -19.00 -15.15
N VAL A 26 -13.04 -19.01 -15.57
CA VAL A 26 -12.06 -17.95 -15.30
C VAL A 26 -12.63 -16.64 -15.86
N ALA A 27 -12.69 -15.59 -15.03
CA ALA A 27 -13.09 -14.26 -15.50
C ALA A 27 -12.20 -13.85 -16.67
N THR A 28 -12.81 -13.69 -17.84
CA THR A 28 -12.08 -13.41 -19.08
C THR A 28 -12.40 -11.99 -19.52
N LEU A 29 -11.36 -11.16 -19.63
CA LEU A 29 -11.46 -9.86 -20.26
C LEU A 29 -11.49 -10.09 -21.78
N ALA A 30 -12.58 -9.68 -22.44
CA ALA A 30 -12.69 -9.74 -23.89
C ALA A 30 -11.79 -8.66 -24.51
N LEU A 31 -10.54 -9.00 -24.80
CA LEU A 31 -9.54 -8.14 -25.41
C LEU A 31 -8.98 -8.83 -26.65
N ASP A 32 -8.96 -8.14 -27.79
CA ASP A 32 -8.41 -8.62 -29.06
C ASP A 32 -7.36 -7.65 -29.63
N GLY A 33 -6.67 -8.09 -30.67
CA GLY A 33 -5.74 -7.27 -31.46
C GLY A 33 -4.84 -6.32 -30.66
N ALA A 34 -5.03 -5.01 -30.89
CA ALA A 34 -4.27 -3.93 -30.28
C ALA A 34 -4.62 -3.73 -28.79
N ASP A 35 -5.87 -3.94 -28.39
CA ASP A 35 -6.33 -3.77 -27.01
C ASP A 35 -5.67 -4.78 -26.07
N LYS A 36 -5.52 -6.02 -26.53
CA LYS A 36 -4.78 -7.05 -25.79
C LYS A 36 -3.32 -6.65 -25.58
N LYS A 37 -2.65 -6.10 -26.60
CA LYS A 37 -1.25 -5.65 -26.48
C LYS A 37 -1.12 -4.47 -25.51
N GLY A 38 -2.02 -3.49 -25.61
CA GLY A 38 -2.05 -2.35 -24.69
C GLY A 38 -2.27 -2.78 -23.23
N PHE A 39 -3.21 -3.70 -22.99
CA PHE A 39 -3.49 -4.18 -21.64
C PHE A 39 -2.35 -5.03 -21.06
N LEU A 40 -1.61 -5.78 -21.89
CA LEU A 40 -0.42 -6.49 -21.44
C LEU A 40 0.69 -5.54 -21.00
N GLU A 41 0.88 -4.42 -21.70
CA GLU A 41 1.80 -3.39 -21.26
C GLU A 41 1.33 -2.72 -19.97
N ASP A 42 0.01 -2.50 -19.84
CA ASP A 42 -0.55 -1.99 -18.59
C ASP A 42 -0.29 -2.92 -17.40
N LEU A 43 -0.45 -4.24 -17.59
CA LEU A 43 -0.14 -5.27 -16.60
C LEU A 43 1.34 -5.26 -16.22
N ARG A 44 2.25 -5.14 -17.19
CA ARG A 44 3.69 -5.05 -16.95
C ARG A 44 4.02 -3.86 -16.04
N GLN A 45 3.43 -2.69 -16.32
CA GLN A 45 3.64 -1.47 -15.55
C GLN A 45 3.01 -1.56 -14.15
N ALA A 46 1.80 -2.11 -14.04
CA ALA A 46 1.12 -2.34 -12.76
C ALA A 46 1.94 -3.24 -11.82
N LEU A 47 2.45 -4.35 -12.36
CA LEU A 47 3.31 -5.27 -11.62
C LEU A 47 4.60 -4.57 -11.17
N PHE A 48 5.22 -3.79 -12.04
CA PHE A 48 6.48 -3.13 -11.72
C PHE A 48 6.33 -2.05 -10.65
N ALA A 49 5.29 -1.21 -10.75
CA ALA A 49 4.95 -0.22 -9.73
C ALA A 49 4.64 -0.88 -8.37
N SER A 50 3.85 -1.96 -8.39
CA SER A 50 3.51 -2.69 -7.16
C SER A 50 4.73 -3.34 -6.50
N LYS A 51 5.66 -3.88 -7.32
CA LYS A 51 6.94 -4.40 -6.84
C LYS A 51 7.74 -3.29 -6.13
N ILE A 52 7.84 -2.10 -6.74
CA ILE A 52 8.55 -0.96 -6.13
C ILE A 52 7.97 -0.62 -4.76
N VAL A 53 6.63 -0.53 -4.64
CA VAL A 53 5.97 -0.26 -3.37
C VAL A 53 6.29 -1.32 -2.32
N SER A 54 6.25 -2.61 -2.68
CA SER A 54 6.58 -3.69 -1.74
C SER A 54 8.03 -3.58 -1.22
N TYR A 55 8.99 -3.25 -2.09
CA TYR A 55 10.36 -3.00 -1.64
C TYR A 55 10.48 -1.73 -0.79
N ALA A 56 9.79 -0.65 -1.16
CA ALA A 56 9.75 0.57 -0.35
C ALA A 56 9.27 0.29 1.08
N GLN A 57 8.18 -0.48 1.22
CA GLN A 57 7.66 -0.93 2.53
C GLN A 57 8.67 -1.80 3.28
N GLY A 58 9.36 -2.72 2.60
CA GLY A 58 10.41 -3.55 3.22
C GLY A 58 11.57 -2.72 3.77
N TYR A 59 12.02 -1.69 3.04
CA TYR A 59 13.07 -0.79 3.53
C TYR A 59 12.58 0.13 4.66
N MET A 60 11.32 0.58 4.63
CA MET A 60 10.71 1.28 5.77
C MET A 60 10.73 0.41 7.03
N LEU A 61 10.35 -0.87 6.91
CA LEU A 61 10.37 -1.81 8.03
C LEU A 61 11.78 -1.99 8.60
N MET A 62 12.77 -2.23 7.74
CA MET A 62 14.17 -2.36 8.18
C MET A 62 14.66 -1.08 8.86
N ARG A 63 14.23 0.09 8.39
CA ARG A 63 14.60 1.38 8.97
C ARG A 63 14.00 1.60 10.34
N GLU A 64 12.73 1.28 10.54
CA GLU A 64 12.14 1.37 11.88
C GLU A 64 12.76 0.33 12.83
N ALA A 65 13.04 -0.90 12.36
CA ALA A 65 13.77 -1.89 13.15
C ALA A 65 15.19 -1.42 13.52
N ALA A 66 15.89 -0.75 12.61
CA ALA A 66 17.21 -0.20 12.88
C ALA A 66 17.18 0.86 14.00
N LYS A 67 16.16 1.73 14.00
CA LYS A 67 15.97 2.73 15.07
C LYS A 67 15.68 2.06 16.41
N GLU A 68 14.71 1.15 16.44
CA GLU A 68 14.28 0.45 17.66
C GLU A 68 15.42 -0.35 18.30
N MET A 69 16.22 -1.02 17.46
CA MET A 69 17.29 -1.91 17.90
C MET A 69 18.66 -1.21 18.00
N GLY A 70 18.74 0.09 17.67
CA GLY A 70 20.01 0.83 17.62
C GLY A 70 21.01 0.30 16.57
N TRP A 71 20.55 -0.39 15.53
CA TRP A 71 21.41 -0.95 14.48
C TRP A 71 21.80 0.10 13.45
N LYS A 72 23.05 0.05 12.99
CA LYS A 72 23.54 0.84 11.87
C LYS A 72 23.49 0.01 10.59
N LEU A 73 22.31 -0.05 9.98
CA LEU A 73 22.12 -0.82 8.74
C LEU A 73 22.66 -0.07 7.52
N ASN A 74 23.42 -0.78 6.68
CA ASN A 74 23.83 -0.29 5.36
C ASN A 74 22.81 -0.75 4.29
N TYR A 75 21.83 0.09 3.98
CA TYR A 75 20.75 -0.24 3.04
C TYR A 75 21.24 -0.53 1.62
N GLY A 76 22.24 0.22 1.14
CA GLY A 76 22.88 -0.06 -0.16
C GLY A 76 23.61 -1.41 -0.18
N GLY A 77 24.28 -1.75 0.93
CA GLY A 77 24.91 -3.06 1.15
C GLY A 77 23.91 -4.20 1.20
N ILE A 78 22.77 -4.03 1.87
CA ILE A 78 21.66 -5.01 1.88
C ILE A 78 21.15 -5.24 0.46
N ALA A 79 20.92 -4.18 -0.32
CA ALA A 79 20.51 -4.29 -1.72
C ALA A 79 21.54 -5.06 -2.57
N LEU A 80 22.83 -4.82 -2.34
CA LEU A 80 23.92 -5.52 -3.00
C LEU A 80 23.91 -7.03 -2.67
N MET A 81 23.76 -7.38 -1.39
CA MET A 81 23.70 -8.77 -0.94
C MET A 81 22.54 -9.52 -1.57
N TRP A 82 21.39 -8.86 -1.76
CA TRP A 82 20.24 -9.50 -2.43
C TRP A 82 20.38 -9.55 -3.95
N ARG A 83 21.35 -8.86 -4.56
CA ARG A 83 21.49 -8.80 -6.02
C ARG A 83 21.91 -10.15 -6.63
N GLY A 84 22.53 -11.03 -5.84
CA GLY A 84 22.97 -12.37 -6.28
C GLY A 84 22.72 -13.43 -5.21
N GLY A 85 22.71 -14.71 -5.61
CA GLY A 85 22.55 -15.85 -4.70
C GLY A 85 21.13 -16.09 -4.18
N CYS A 86 20.43 -15.06 -3.73
CA CYS A 86 19.08 -15.22 -3.17
C CYS A 86 17.98 -15.37 -4.24
N ILE A 87 16.78 -15.77 -3.81
CA ILE A 87 15.62 -16.00 -4.70
C ILE A 87 15.14 -14.71 -5.37
N ILE A 88 15.19 -13.59 -4.67
CA ILE A 88 14.66 -12.29 -5.15
C ILE A 88 15.65 -11.50 -6.05
N ARG A 89 16.78 -12.12 -6.40
CA ARG A 89 17.84 -11.52 -7.23
C ARG A 89 17.25 -10.93 -8.52
N SER A 90 17.62 -9.70 -8.83
CA SER A 90 17.19 -9.03 -10.07
C SER A 90 18.01 -7.78 -10.34
N ALA A 91 18.06 -7.34 -11.61
CA ALA A 91 18.67 -6.05 -11.99
C ALA A 91 18.06 -4.86 -11.24
N PHE A 92 16.80 -4.98 -10.82
CA PHE A 92 16.08 -4.02 -9.98
C PHE A 92 16.81 -3.66 -8.68
N LEU A 93 17.47 -4.63 -8.03
CA LEU A 93 18.22 -4.40 -6.80
C LEU A 93 19.46 -3.53 -7.02
N GLY A 94 20.01 -3.52 -8.23
CA GLY A 94 21.05 -2.56 -8.61
C GLY A 94 20.56 -1.11 -8.51
N LYS A 95 19.30 -0.84 -8.90
CA LYS A 95 18.70 0.50 -8.79
C LYS A 95 18.44 0.92 -7.35
N ILE A 96 18.10 -0.02 -6.47
CA ILE A 96 17.98 0.25 -5.03
C ILE A 96 19.34 0.59 -4.44
N LYS A 97 20.39 -0.18 -4.77
CA LYS A 97 21.77 0.12 -4.37
C LYS A 97 22.18 1.51 -4.82
N GLU A 98 22.00 1.84 -6.10
CA GLU A 98 22.32 3.16 -6.66
C GLU A 98 21.60 4.30 -5.91
N ALA A 99 20.34 4.11 -5.52
CA ALA A 99 19.59 5.12 -4.75
C ALA A 99 20.19 5.37 -3.36
N PHE A 100 20.52 4.31 -2.61
CA PHE A 100 21.14 4.45 -1.29
C PHE A 100 22.62 4.84 -1.34
N GLU A 101 23.33 4.58 -2.44
CA GLU A 101 24.68 5.14 -2.63
C GLU A 101 24.66 6.64 -2.85
N LYS A 102 23.65 7.15 -3.58
CA LYS A 102 23.45 8.59 -3.76
C LYS A 102 22.99 9.28 -2.49
N GLN A 103 22.08 8.64 -1.74
CA GLN A 103 21.53 9.17 -0.50
C GLN A 103 21.41 8.06 0.55
N PRO A 104 22.45 7.86 1.40
CA PRO A 104 22.44 6.81 2.42
C PRO A 104 21.29 6.93 3.42
N GLU A 105 20.89 8.17 3.75
CA GLU A 105 19.80 8.49 4.68
C GLU A 105 18.43 8.67 3.97
N LEU A 106 18.26 8.05 2.79
CA LEU A 106 17.02 8.12 2.02
C LEU A 106 15.87 7.56 2.86
N GLN A 107 14.87 8.41 3.11
CA GLN A 107 13.76 8.06 3.99
C GLN A 107 12.86 6.98 3.36
N ASN A 108 12.58 7.09 2.06
CA ASN A 108 11.75 6.14 1.36
C ASN A 108 12.22 6.01 -0.09
N LEU A 109 12.24 4.78 -0.60
CA LEU A 109 12.63 4.50 -1.99
C LEU A 109 11.79 5.27 -3.02
N LEU A 110 10.53 5.56 -2.71
CA LEU A 110 9.64 6.32 -3.60
C LEU A 110 10.07 7.79 -3.80
N LEU A 111 10.98 8.31 -2.96
CA LEU A 111 11.49 9.68 -3.05
C LEU A 111 12.75 9.80 -3.92
N ASP A 112 13.40 8.68 -4.25
CA ASP A 112 14.52 8.70 -5.20
C ASP A 112 14.03 8.99 -6.63
N GLY A 113 14.85 9.72 -7.39
CA GLY A 113 14.47 10.22 -8.71
C GLY A 113 14.16 9.12 -9.74
N TYR A 114 14.85 7.98 -9.69
CA TYR A 114 14.56 6.86 -10.60
C TYR A 114 13.20 6.24 -10.27
N PHE A 115 12.97 5.91 -9.01
CA PHE A 115 11.71 5.26 -8.60
C PHE A 115 10.52 6.20 -8.76
N ARG A 116 10.64 7.48 -8.36
CA ARG A 116 9.61 8.49 -8.62
C ARG A 116 9.22 8.55 -10.09
N GLY A 117 10.22 8.63 -10.98
CA GLY A 117 9.97 8.65 -12.42
C GLY A 117 9.29 7.38 -12.95
N VAL A 118 9.59 6.21 -12.36
CA VAL A 118 8.84 4.98 -12.69
C VAL A 118 7.38 5.08 -12.23
N MET A 119 7.14 5.52 -11.00
CA MET A 119 5.78 5.64 -10.45
C MET A 119 4.92 6.60 -11.27
N GLU A 120 5.45 7.75 -11.66
CA GLU A 120 4.78 8.74 -12.51
C GLU A 120 4.36 8.16 -13.86
N ARG A 121 5.24 7.37 -14.50
CA ARG A 121 4.92 6.70 -15.77
C ARG A 121 3.90 5.57 -15.61
N CYS A 122 4.02 4.77 -14.56
CA CYS A 122 3.26 3.54 -14.40
C CYS A 122 1.88 3.72 -13.76
N GLN A 123 1.62 4.80 -13.02
CA GLN A 123 0.38 4.94 -12.24
C GLN A 123 -0.90 4.89 -13.09
N GLY A 124 -0.87 5.39 -14.33
CA GLY A 124 -2.05 5.35 -15.23
C GLY A 124 -2.43 3.91 -15.61
N SER A 125 -1.44 3.15 -16.10
CA SER A 125 -1.57 1.72 -16.39
C SER A 125 -1.99 0.91 -15.18
N TRP A 126 -1.40 1.21 -14.03
CA TRP A 126 -1.66 0.53 -12.78
C TRP A 126 -3.13 0.66 -12.34
N ARG A 127 -3.68 1.88 -12.41
CA ARG A 127 -5.09 2.15 -12.11
C ARG A 127 -6.02 1.45 -13.09
N ARG A 128 -5.72 1.44 -14.39
CA ARG A 128 -6.52 0.73 -15.40
C ARG A 128 -6.60 -0.76 -15.10
N VAL A 129 -5.46 -1.40 -14.77
CA VAL A 129 -5.42 -2.82 -14.39
C VAL A 129 -6.30 -3.10 -13.18
N ILE A 130 -6.18 -2.29 -12.12
CA ILE A 130 -6.96 -2.50 -10.89
C ILE A 130 -8.45 -2.29 -11.13
N ALA A 131 -8.83 -1.23 -11.84
CA ALA A 131 -10.23 -0.98 -12.21
C ALA A 131 -10.82 -2.16 -13.00
N ARG A 132 -10.13 -2.62 -14.04
CA ARG A 132 -10.56 -3.79 -14.83
C ARG A 132 -10.64 -5.07 -14.01
N ALA A 133 -9.68 -5.29 -13.10
CA ALA A 133 -9.70 -6.45 -12.24
C ALA A 133 -10.89 -6.42 -11.28
N VAL A 134 -11.21 -5.26 -10.69
CA VAL A 134 -12.36 -5.07 -9.79
C VAL A 134 -13.67 -5.26 -10.55
N GLU A 135 -13.84 -4.61 -11.71
CA GLU A 135 -15.03 -4.76 -12.58
C GLU A 135 -15.26 -6.23 -12.99
N ALA A 136 -14.18 -6.95 -13.28
CA ALA A 136 -14.24 -8.36 -13.69
C ALA A 136 -14.32 -9.36 -12.51
N GLY A 137 -14.23 -8.89 -11.26
CA GLY A 137 -14.18 -9.76 -10.09
C GLY A 137 -12.92 -10.64 -10.00
N ILE A 138 -11.78 -10.15 -10.51
CA ILE A 138 -10.48 -10.81 -10.46
C ILE A 138 -9.72 -10.31 -9.21
N PRO A 139 -9.39 -11.20 -8.25
CA PRO A 139 -8.69 -10.78 -7.04
C PRO A 139 -7.23 -10.44 -7.32
N VAL A 140 -6.86 -9.18 -7.08
CA VAL A 140 -5.49 -8.66 -7.24
C VAL A 140 -4.95 -8.00 -5.95
N PRO A 141 -4.98 -8.69 -4.79
CA PRO A 141 -4.75 -8.08 -3.49
C PRO A 141 -3.40 -7.34 -3.39
N ALA A 142 -2.33 -7.92 -3.97
CA ALA A 142 -1.00 -7.31 -3.97
C ALA A 142 -0.93 -6.03 -4.81
N LEU A 143 -1.59 -5.99 -5.98
CA LEU A 143 -1.64 -4.79 -6.81
C LEU A 143 -2.49 -3.70 -6.13
N SER A 144 -3.66 -4.08 -5.62
CA SER A 144 -4.60 -3.14 -4.98
C SER A 144 -4.02 -2.52 -3.72
N THR A 145 -3.44 -3.32 -2.81
CA THR A 145 -2.85 -2.78 -1.57
C THR A 145 -1.66 -1.86 -1.86
N ALA A 146 -0.84 -2.21 -2.86
CA ALA A 146 0.28 -1.37 -3.23
C ALA A 146 -0.21 -0.02 -3.79
N LEU A 147 -1.30 0.03 -4.57
CA LEU A 147 -1.86 1.29 -5.07
C LEU A 147 -2.45 2.11 -3.92
N SER A 148 -3.22 1.48 -3.04
CA SER A 148 -3.77 2.14 -1.85
C SER A 148 -2.67 2.72 -0.95
N PHE A 149 -1.56 2.00 -0.75
CA PHE A 149 -0.41 2.52 -0.03
C PHE A 149 0.22 3.71 -0.75
N TYR A 150 0.44 3.62 -2.07
CA TYR A 150 1.03 4.72 -2.85
C TYR A 150 0.17 5.99 -2.78
N ASP A 151 -1.14 5.85 -2.96
CA ASP A 151 -2.08 6.96 -2.86
C ASP A 151 -2.18 7.52 -1.44
N GLY A 152 -2.12 6.64 -0.43
CA GLY A 152 -2.09 7.06 0.97
C GLY A 152 -0.81 7.82 1.33
N TYR A 153 0.34 7.31 0.90
CA TYR A 153 1.66 7.86 1.23
C TYR A 153 1.91 9.24 0.59
N ARG A 154 1.35 9.49 -0.60
CA ARG A 154 1.46 10.79 -1.28
C ARG A 154 0.38 11.81 -0.87
N CYS A 155 -0.55 11.42 0.00
CA CYS A 155 -1.65 12.29 0.42
C CYS A 155 -1.26 13.05 1.67
N GLU A 156 -1.15 14.38 1.57
CA GLU A 156 -0.87 15.25 2.71
C GLU A 156 -1.95 15.13 3.80
N ARG A 157 -3.22 14.98 3.39
CA ARG A 157 -4.38 14.93 4.30
C ARG A 157 -5.17 13.64 4.09
N LEU A 158 -4.93 12.67 4.96
CA LEU A 158 -5.70 11.43 5.01
C LEU A 158 -7.00 11.60 5.81
N PRO A 159 -8.01 10.74 5.56
CA PRO A 159 -9.26 10.74 6.32
C PRO A 159 -9.10 10.27 7.78
N ALA A 160 -7.88 10.17 8.30
CA ALA A 160 -7.57 9.82 9.68
C ALA A 160 -8.11 10.86 10.68
N ASN A 161 -8.41 12.08 10.24
CA ASN A 161 -9.11 13.08 11.04
C ASN A 161 -10.52 12.61 11.46
N LEU A 162 -11.25 11.90 10.58
CA LEU A 162 -12.55 11.33 10.94
C LEU A 162 -12.38 10.19 11.96
N LEU A 163 -11.33 9.38 11.82
CA LEU A 163 -11.00 8.33 12.80
C LEU A 163 -10.72 8.95 14.18
N GLN A 164 -9.97 10.05 14.25
CA GLN A 164 -9.72 10.76 15.50
C GLN A 164 -11.02 11.33 16.09
N ALA A 165 -11.88 11.94 15.27
CA ALA A 165 -13.19 12.42 15.71
C ALA A 165 -14.07 11.28 16.26
N GLN A 166 -14.08 10.11 15.61
CA GLN A 166 -14.82 8.93 16.08
C GLN A 166 -14.30 8.45 17.44
N ARG A 167 -12.98 8.31 17.60
CA ARG A 167 -12.35 7.90 18.87
C ARG A 167 -12.67 8.87 20.00
N ASP A 168 -12.63 10.17 19.72
CA ASP A 168 -12.98 11.18 20.71
C ASP A 168 -14.48 11.16 21.03
N TYR A 169 -15.33 10.88 20.04
CA TYR A 169 -16.78 10.77 20.23
C TYR A 169 -17.19 9.66 21.19
N PHE A 170 -16.78 8.41 20.93
CA PHE A 170 -17.27 7.26 21.72
C PHE A 170 -16.40 6.95 22.93
N GLY A 171 -15.16 7.45 22.98
CA GLY A 171 -14.16 7.06 23.97
C GLY A 171 -13.40 8.23 24.59
N ALA A 172 -13.75 9.48 24.28
CA ALA A 172 -13.10 10.68 24.83
C ALA A 172 -11.57 10.66 24.73
N HIS A 173 -11.04 10.02 23.67
CA HIS A 173 -9.62 9.77 23.45
C HIS A 173 -8.81 11.00 23.03
N SER A 174 -9.45 12.16 22.91
CA SER A 174 -8.88 13.41 22.42
C SER A 174 -8.32 13.34 20.99
N TYR A 175 -7.94 14.48 20.44
CA TYR A 175 -7.32 14.61 19.13
C TYR A 175 -6.47 15.89 19.03
N GLU A 176 -5.54 15.93 18.08
CA GLU A 176 -4.76 17.12 17.76
C GLU A 176 -5.43 17.94 16.64
N ARG A 177 -5.21 19.25 16.64
CA ARG A 177 -5.72 20.19 15.63
C ARG A 177 -4.60 20.73 14.75
N LEU A 178 -4.89 20.93 13.47
CA LEU A 178 -3.93 21.45 12.50
C LEU A 178 -3.60 22.94 12.67
N ASP A 179 -4.47 23.70 13.33
CA ASP A 179 -4.28 25.13 13.60
C ASP A 179 -3.64 25.41 14.98
N LYS A 180 -3.15 24.37 15.63
CA LYS A 180 -2.56 24.42 16.98
C LYS A 180 -1.19 23.76 16.98
N GLU A 181 -0.39 24.07 17.99
CA GLU A 181 0.90 23.42 18.19
C GLU A 181 0.72 21.90 18.31
N GLN A 182 1.60 21.17 17.64
CA GLN A 182 1.64 19.71 17.71
C GLN A 182 1.87 19.24 19.15
N GLY A 183 1.19 18.17 19.54
CA GLY A 183 1.17 17.64 20.91
C GLY A 183 0.11 18.27 21.81
N LYS A 184 -0.64 19.29 21.35
CA LYS A 184 -1.81 19.81 22.08
C LYS A 184 -3.06 18.99 21.73
N PHE A 185 -3.63 18.35 22.75
CA PHE A 185 -4.82 17.51 22.63
C PHE A 185 -6.10 18.24 23.04
N PHE A 186 -7.17 17.96 22.32
CA PHE A 186 -8.49 18.54 22.51
C PHE A 186 -9.51 17.42 22.65
N HIS A 187 -10.47 17.61 23.55
CA HIS A 187 -11.67 16.79 23.65
C HIS A 187 -12.88 17.66 23.30
N THR A 188 -13.77 17.14 22.48
CA THR A 188 -15.03 17.80 22.13
C THR A 188 -16.20 17.09 22.81
N ASN A 189 -17.11 17.85 23.41
CA ASN A 189 -18.39 17.32 23.84
C ASN A 189 -19.32 17.16 22.62
N TRP A 190 -19.27 16.00 21.98
CA TRP A 190 -19.97 15.75 20.73
C TRP A 190 -21.49 15.59 20.88
N THR A 191 -21.96 15.12 22.03
CA THR A 191 -23.39 14.85 22.27
C THR A 191 -24.14 16.08 22.80
N GLY A 192 -23.41 17.13 23.23
CA GLY A 192 -23.97 18.31 23.88
C GLY A 192 -24.44 18.07 25.32
N SER A 193 -24.58 16.82 25.74
CA SER A 193 -24.95 16.38 27.08
C SER A 193 -23.84 15.59 27.79
N GLY A 194 -22.74 15.30 27.09
CA GLY A 194 -21.55 14.65 27.66
C GLY A 194 -20.78 15.57 28.62
N GLY A 195 -20.07 14.99 29.57
CA GLY A 195 -19.17 15.72 30.46
C GLY A 195 -17.93 16.26 29.72
N LYS A 196 -17.15 17.13 30.37
CA LYS A 196 -15.84 17.60 29.86
C LYS A 196 -14.69 16.61 30.11
N VAL A 197 -15.01 15.35 30.40
CA VAL A 197 -14.05 14.36 30.89
C VAL A 197 -13.45 13.63 29.69
N SER A 198 -12.15 13.82 29.48
CA SER A 198 -11.37 13.01 28.54
C SER A 198 -10.98 11.67 29.18
N ALA A 199 -10.86 10.62 28.37
CA ALA A 199 -10.19 9.39 28.79
C ALA A 199 -8.71 9.72 29.01
N GLY A 200 -8.32 9.89 30.27
CA GLY A 200 -6.91 10.07 30.63
C GLY A 200 -6.09 8.84 30.26
N THR A 201 -4.77 9.01 30.20
CA THR A 201 -3.84 7.89 30.25
C THR A 201 -3.91 7.27 31.65
N TYR A 202 -4.27 5.99 31.74
CA TYR A 202 -4.00 5.22 32.94
C TYR A 202 -2.47 5.07 33.03
N GLU A 203 -1.83 5.83 33.92
CA GLU A 203 -0.49 5.48 34.37
C GLU A 203 -0.64 4.25 35.27
N VAL A 204 -0.10 3.12 34.83
CA VAL A 204 0.09 1.91 35.64
C VAL A 204 1.56 1.84 36.02
#